data_AF-A0A5R2N216-F1
#
_entry.id   AF-A0A5R2N216-F1
#
_cell.length_a   1.000
_cell.length_b   1.000
_cell.length_c   1.000
_cell.angle_alpha   90.00
_cell.angle_beta   90.00
_cell.angle_gamma   90.00
#
_symmetry.space_group_name_H-M   'P 1'
#
loop_
_entity.id
_entity.type
_entity.pdbx_description
1 polymer ?
#
loop_
_entity_poly.entity_id
_entity_poly.type
_entity_poly.pdbx_seq_one_letter_code
_entity_poly.pdbx_strand_id
1 'polypeptide(L)'
;MSALAIPHRTFSPRLARLPGWTVLVCWTAAVLLPLYILVVSCFKTTAEIYDNRLGLPQSWAFDNFVRAWTRADLGHNFINSLIVTGGAVIL
;
A
#
# COMPACT_ATOMS: atom_id res chain seq x y z
N MET A 1 -41.00 39.42 -31.00
CA MET A 1 -39.56 39.25 -31.26
C MET A 1 -39.06 38.20 -30.28
N SER A 2 -38.58 37.10 -30.86
CA SER A 2 -38.43 35.74 -30.34
C SER A 2 -37.50 35.63 -29.13
N ALA A 3 -37.99 34.98 -28.07
CA ALA A 3 -37.20 34.55 -26.93
C ALA A 3 -36.17 33.48 -27.36
N LEU A 4 -34.91 33.75 -27.07
CA LEU A 4 -33.76 32.93 -27.40
C LEU A 4 -33.70 31.76 -26.41
N ALA A 5 -34.19 30.59 -26.82
CA ALA A 5 -34.15 29.38 -26.02
C ALA A 5 -32.71 28.82 -25.97
N ILE A 6 -32.03 29.00 -24.85
CA ILE A 6 -30.71 28.40 -24.59
C ILE A 6 -30.94 26.98 -24.04
N PRO A 7 -30.51 25.91 -24.74
CA PRO A 7 -30.66 24.56 -24.23
C PRO A 7 -29.58 24.29 -23.17
N HIS A 8 -29.96 24.31 -21.89
CA HIS A 8 -29.12 23.73 -20.83
C HIS A 8 -29.12 22.21 -20.98
N ARG A 9 -28.12 21.66 -21.70
CA ARG A 9 -27.83 20.23 -21.66
C ARG A 9 -27.36 19.87 -20.25
N THR A 10 -28.29 19.51 -19.38
CA THR A 10 -27.99 18.94 -18.06
C THR A 10 -27.49 17.51 -18.26
N PHE A 11 -26.19 17.37 -18.54
CA PHE A 11 -25.49 16.10 -18.43
C PHE A 11 -25.68 15.56 -17.00
N SER A 12 -26.20 14.35 -16.85
CA SER A 12 -26.46 13.78 -15.53
C SER A 12 -25.15 13.68 -14.71
N PRO A 13 -25.08 14.22 -13.48
CA PRO A 13 -23.83 14.32 -12.71
C PRO A 13 -23.32 12.99 -12.13
N ARG A 14 -24.07 11.90 -12.31
CA ARG A 14 -23.71 10.56 -11.80
C ARG A 14 -22.84 9.78 -12.80
N LEU A 15 -23.14 9.87 -14.09
CA LEU A 15 -22.43 9.11 -15.14
C LEU A 15 -21.03 9.69 -15.42
N ALA A 16 -20.87 11.01 -15.27
CA ALA A 16 -19.58 11.69 -15.42
C ALA A 16 -18.56 11.36 -14.31
N ARG A 17 -18.98 10.74 -13.20
CA ARG A 17 -18.12 10.38 -12.06
C ARG A 17 -17.62 8.94 -12.09
N LEU A 18 -18.29 8.04 -12.81
CA LEU A 18 -17.91 6.62 -12.93
C LEU A 18 -16.44 6.38 -13.32
N PRO A 19 -15.84 7.09 -14.31
CA PRO A 19 -14.42 6.88 -14.65
C PRO A 19 -13.48 7.28 -13.51
N GLY A 20 -13.87 8.23 -12.65
CA GLY A 20 -13.09 8.59 -11.46
C GLY A 20 -13.06 7.45 -10.44
N TRP A 21 -14.20 6.81 -10.16
CA TRP A 21 -14.27 5.71 -9.21
C TRP A 21 -13.48 4.48 -9.67
N THR A 22 -13.52 4.15 -10.97
CA THR A 22 -12.71 3.04 -11.50
C THR A 22 -11.22 3.31 -11.35
N VAL A 23 -10.77 4.53 -11.62
CA VAL A 23 -9.37 4.92 -11.43
C VAL A 23 -8.97 4.81 -9.96
N LEU A 24 -9.81 5.29 -9.04
CA LEU A 24 -9.55 5.18 -7.60
C LEU A 24 -9.45 3.73 -7.13
N VAL A 25 -10.37 2.85 -7.56
CA VAL A 25 -10.34 1.43 -7.20
C VAL A 25 -9.09 0.75 -7.74
N CYS A 26 -8.73 1.00 -9.00
CA CYS A 26 -7.50 0.46 -9.58
C CYS A 26 -6.25 0.96 -8.83
N TRP A 27 -6.21 2.26 -8.49
CA TRP A 27 -5.12 2.83 -7.71
C TRP A 27 -5.01 2.20 -6.32
N THR A 28 -6.14 2.06 -5.62
CA THR A 28 -6.20 1.37 -4.33
C THR A 28 -5.70 -0.07 -4.44
N ALA A 29 -6.14 -0.82 -5.45
CA ALA A 29 -5.67 -2.20 -5.66
C ALA A 29 -4.16 -2.25 -5.96
N ALA A 30 -3.64 -1.32 -6.76
CA ALA A 30 -2.22 -1.23 -7.09
C ALA A 30 -1.33 -0.98 -5.85
N VAL A 31 -1.85 -0.26 -4.85
CA VAL A 31 -1.14 -0.02 -3.58
C VAL A 31 -1.36 -1.14 -2.59
N LEU A 32 -2.60 -1.61 -2.42
CA LEU A 32 -2.93 -2.60 -1.39
C LEU A 32 -2.43 -4.00 -1.72
N LEU A 33 -2.39 -4.39 -2.99
CA LEU A 33 -1.93 -5.72 -3.39
C LEU A 33 -0.47 -6.01 -2.98
N PRO A 34 0.53 -5.16 -3.29
CA PRO A 34 1.90 -5.38 -2.84
C PRO A 34 2.04 -5.26 -1.31
N LEU A 35 1.28 -4.39 -0.65
CA LEU A 35 1.26 -4.30 0.82
C LEU A 35 0.70 -5.58 1.47
N TYR A 36 -0.37 -6.14 0.89
CA TYR A 36 -0.94 -7.41 1.32
C TYR A 36 0.11 -8.54 1.19
N ILE A 37 0.76 -8.64 0.03
CA ILE A 37 1.81 -9.64 -0.20
C ILE A 37 2.95 -9.45 0.81
N LEU A 38 3.38 -8.21 1.06
CA LEU A 38 4.44 -7.89 2.03
C LEU A 38 4.08 -8.40 3.42
N VAL A 39 2.92 -8.01 3.95
CA VAL A 39 2.47 -8.35 5.30
C VAL A 39 2.29 -9.86 5.45
N VAL A 40 1.63 -10.51 4.50
CA VAL A 40 1.42 -11.96 4.54
C VAL A 40 2.75 -12.71 4.44
N SER A 41 3.67 -12.26 3.60
CA SER A 41 4.97 -12.90 3.43
C SER A 41 5.83 -12.87 4.69
N CYS A 42 5.67 -11.86 5.56
CA CYS A 42 6.37 -11.83 6.86
C CYS A 42 6.06 -13.04 7.73
N PHE A 43 4.87 -13.64 7.59
CA PHE A 43 4.44 -14.80 8.36
C PHE A 43 4.67 -16.13 7.64
N LYS A 44 5.09 -16.13 6.37
CA LYS A 44 5.27 -17.36 5.58
C LYS A 44 6.70 -17.87 5.62
N THR A 45 6.86 -19.16 5.34
CA THR A 45 8.18 -19.73 5.04
C THR A 45 8.61 -19.38 3.61
N THR A 46 9.92 -19.43 3.33
CA THR A 46 10.44 -19.19 1.98
C THR A 46 9.81 -20.11 0.94
N ALA A 47 9.64 -21.40 1.26
CA ALA A 47 9.01 -22.38 0.37
C ALA A 47 7.55 -21.99 0.05
N GLU A 48 6.80 -21.57 1.06
CA GLU A 48 5.40 -21.15 0.92
C GLU A 48 5.24 -19.87 0.09
N ILE A 49 6.18 -18.93 0.20
CA ILE A 49 6.22 -17.73 -0.65
C ILE A 49 6.42 -18.10 -2.11
N TYR A 50 7.27 -19.09 -2.41
CA TYR A 50 7.51 -19.55 -3.79
C TYR A 50 6.33 -20.34 -4.35
N ASP A 51 5.64 -21.12 -3.52
CA ASP A 51 4.49 -21.93 -3.90
C ASP A 51 3.23 -21.08 -4.15
N ASN A 52 2.84 -20.25 -3.17
CA ASN A 52 1.63 -19.43 -3.28
C ASN A 52 1.84 -18.02 -2.69
N ARG A 53 2.15 -17.06 -3.56
CA ARG A 53 2.38 -15.65 -3.16
C ARG A 53 1.14 -14.94 -2.65
N LEU A 54 -0.02 -15.18 -3.27
CA LEU A 54 -1.27 -14.46 -2.96
C LEU A 54 -2.12 -15.15 -1.88
N GLY A 55 -1.88 -16.41 -1.56
CA GLY A 55 -2.61 -17.15 -0.54
C GLY A 55 -2.38 -16.60 0.87
N LEU A 56 -3.23 -17.00 1.81
CA LEU A 56 -3.01 -16.75 3.24
C LEU A 56 -1.94 -17.69 3.81
N PRO A 57 -1.29 -17.31 4.93
CA PRO A 57 -0.28 -18.16 5.55
C PRO A 57 -0.91 -19.46 6.06
N GLN A 58 -0.36 -20.60 5.64
CA GLN A 58 -0.71 -21.93 6.15
C GLN A 58 -0.07 -22.18 7.52
N SER A 59 1.09 -21.57 7.75
CA SER A 59 1.81 -21.61 9.02
C SER A 59 2.26 -20.20 9.40
N TRP A 60 2.26 -19.87 10.70
CA TRP A 60 2.65 -18.55 11.20
C TRP A 60 4.10 -18.56 11.67
N ALA A 61 5.02 -18.09 10.83
CA ALA A 61 6.46 -18.07 11.08
C ALA A 61 6.92 -16.80 11.80
N PHE A 62 6.58 -16.63 13.08
CA PHE A 62 7.00 -15.46 13.88
C PHE A 62 8.53 -15.34 14.06
N ASP A 63 9.26 -16.44 13.92
CA ASP A 63 10.73 -16.45 13.95
C ASP A 63 11.35 -15.57 12.84
N ASN A 64 10.62 -15.31 11.74
CA ASN A 64 11.06 -14.40 10.69
C ASN A 64 11.35 -12.99 11.22
N PHE A 65 10.60 -12.50 12.21
CA PHE A 65 10.82 -11.18 12.80
C PHE A 65 12.14 -11.14 13.58
N VAL A 66 12.40 -12.18 14.39
CA VAL A 66 13.64 -12.30 15.17
C VAL A 66 14.85 -12.44 14.24
N ARG A 67 14.74 -13.28 13.21
CA ARG A 67 15.78 -13.44 12.19
C ARG A 67 16.05 -12.15 11.44
N ALA A 68 15.02 -11.43 11.01
CA ALA A 68 15.19 -10.16 10.32
C ALA A 68 15.87 -9.12 11.22
N TRP A 69 15.43 -9.01 12.47
CA TRP A 69 15.99 -8.08 13.46
C TRP A 69 17.47 -8.32 13.72
N THR A 70 17.86 -9.58 13.88
CA THR A 70 19.24 -9.97 14.20
C THR A 70 20.14 -9.99 12.96
N ARG A 71 19.71 -10.56 11.83
CA ARG A 71 20.54 -10.68 10.63
C ARG A 71 20.80 -9.35 9.92
N ALA A 72 19.84 -8.42 9.97
CA ALA A 72 19.99 -7.12 9.35
C ALA A 72 20.55 -6.06 10.31
N ASP A 73 21.00 -6.46 11.50
CA ASP A 73 21.49 -5.57 12.56
C ASP A 73 20.59 -4.35 12.76
N LEU A 74 19.28 -4.59 12.83
CA LEU A 74 18.28 -3.51 12.86
C LEU A 74 18.41 -2.65 14.11
N GLY A 75 18.90 -3.22 15.22
CA GLY A 75 19.17 -2.48 16.44
C GLY A 75 20.20 -1.37 16.23
N HIS A 76 21.36 -1.69 15.66
CA HIS A 76 22.39 -0.69 15.39
C HIS A 76 21.91 0.34 14.35
N ASN A 77 21.27 -0.12 13.28
CA ASN A 77 20.75 0.75 12.23
C ASN A 77 19.67 1.72 12.74
N PHE A 78 18.79 1.27 13.62
CA PHE A 78 17.76 2.10 14.23
C PHE A 78 18.38 3.24 15.08
N ILE A 79 19.41 2.93 15.87
CA ILE A 79 20.13 3.94 16.67
C ILE A 79 20.83 4.96 15.76
N ASN A 80 21.46 4.51 14.68
CA ASN A 80 22.08 5.41 13.70
C ASN A 80 21.05 6.38 13.12
N SER A 81 19.87 5.90 12.71
CA SER A 81 18.80 6.76 12.22
C SER A 81 18.32 7.75 13.29
N LEU A 82 18.18 7.30 14.53
CA LEU A 82 17.74 8.17 15.64
C LEU A 82 18.75 9.30 15.90
N ILE A 83 20.05 9.00 15.91
CA ILE A 83 21.12 9.99 16.10
C ILE A 83 21.13 11.00 14.94
N VAL A 84 21.04 10.52 13.69
CA VAL A 84 21.08 11.39 12.51
C VAL A 84 19.84 12.29 12.46
N THR A 85 18.64 11.73 12.60
CA THR A 85 17.40 12.52 12.58
C THR A 85 17.30 13.44 13.79
N GLY A 86 17.63 12.96 14.98
CA GLY A 86 17.63 13.78 16.20
C GLY A 86 18.64 14.92 16.12
N GLY A 87 19.87 14.64 15.68
CA GLY A 87 20.89 15.65 15.45
C GLY A 87 20.47 16.68 14.41
N ALA A 88 19.84 16.26 13.32
CA ALA A 88 19.34 17.16 12.28
C ALA A 88 18.16 18.04 12.74
N VAL A 89 17.37 17.59 13.71
CA VAL A 89 16.27 18.40 14.29
C VAL A 89 16.79 19.41 15.31
N ILE A 90 17.90 19.10 15.99
CA ILE A 90 18.48 19.96 17.04
C ILE A 90 19.34 21.08 16.45
N LEU A 91 20.07 20.82 15.36
CA LEU A 91 20.90 21.80 14.64
C LEU A 91 20.05 22.81 13.86
#